data_AF-A0A2A2Y7J6-F1
#
_entry.id   AF-A0A2A2Y7J6-F1
#
_cell.length_a   1.000
_cell.length_b   1.000
_cell.length_c   1.000
_cell.angle_alpha   90.00
_cell.angle_beta   90.00
_cell.angle_gamma   90.00
#
_symmetry.space_group_name_H-M   'P 1'
#
loop_
_entity.id
_entity.type
_entity.pdbx_description
1 polymer ?
#
loop_
_entity_poly.entity_id
_entity_poly.type
_entity_poly.pdbx_seq_one_letter_code
_entity_poly.pdbx_strand_id
1 'polypeptide(L)'
;MNQPRSSSRREFLKFAGLGSLVFGAGSARALGADGREAAANSAKRQAKNVIFMVSDGMCFSVLTAAQTYLTRTEKRSSNWMKMYGELPVVRSLCETDSASGIVTDSAAAGSCWGIGERIDNGVINITQDGRKPVTLVQKMNAARKRCGLVTTTTATHATPAGFVATVATRSDQKTIAAQYLERGVDVVLGGGTQYFSEDLLADYRKAGYGVALNRDQLLADAGKAPLLGLFSKSHVPFEIDRLNSAALKASTSS
;
A
#
# COMPACT_ATOMS: atom_id res chain seq x y z
N MET A 1 -35.23 24.38 24.44
CA MET A 1 -34.23 24.96 23.51
C MET A 1 -32.94 25.17 24.31
N ASN A 2 -32.04 24.18 24.35
CA ASN A 2 -30.80 24.27 25.13
C ASN A 2 -29.69 24.86 24.27
N GLN A 3 -29.19 26.04 24.66
CA GLN A 3 -27.99 26.66 24.07
C GLN A 3 -26.75 25.78 24.34
N PRO A 4 -25.84 25.60 23.37
CA PRO A 4 -24.59 24.88 23.62
C PRO A 4 -23.67 25.72 24.52
N ARG A 5 -23.16 25.09 25.58
CA ARG A 5 -22.22 25.69 26.53
C ARG A 5 -20.90 26.00 25.81
N SER A 6 -20.49 27.27 25.72
CA SER A 6 -19.19 27.63 25.13
C SER A 6 -18.06 27.28 26.09
N SER A 7 -17.32 26.21 25.84
CA SER A 7 -16.09 25.90 26.58
C SER A 7 -15.00 26.91 26.23
N SER A 8 -14.51 27.67 27.21
CA SER A 8 -13.46 28.68 26.98
C SER A 8 -12.10 28.03 26.72
N ARG A 9 -11.21 28.71 25.99
CA ARG A 9 -9.80 28.29 25.75
C ARG A 9 -9.07 27.89 27.03
N ARG A 10 -9.42 28.52 28.16
CA ARG A 10 -8.83 28.26 29.48
C ARG A 10 -9.31 26.95 30.10
N GLU A 11 -10.54 26.52 29.83
CA GLU A 11 -11.05 25.22 30.31
C GLU A 11 -10.46 24.05 29.51
N PHE A 12 -10.30 24.23 28.20
CA PHE A 12 -9.65 23.22 27.33
C PHE A 12 -8.20 22.96 27.77
N LEU A 13 -7.42 24.01 28.02
CA LEU A 13 -6.02 23.88 28.46
C LEU A 13 -5.88 23.27 29.85
N LYS A 14 -6.83 23.53 30.77
CA LYS A 14 -6.86 22.87 32.09
C LYS A 14 -7.17 21.38 31.99
N PHE A 15 -8.09 21.00 31.10
CA PHE A 15 -8.43 19.59 30.88
C PHE A 15 -7.29 18.81 30.21
N ALA A 16 -6.62 19.42 29.23
CA ALA A 16 -5.43 18.84 28.57
C ALA A 16 -4.22 18.71 29.51
N GLY A 17 -4.03 19.66 30.43
CA GLY A 17 -2.95 19.63 31.43
C GLY A 17 -3.13 18.56 32.52
N LEU A 18 -4.37 18.20 32.86
CA LEU A 18 -4.66 17.17 33.87
C LEU A 18 -4.63 15.74 33.30
N GLY A 19 -4.97 15.54 32.03
CA GLY A 19 -4.90 14.23 31.37
C GLY A 19 -3.48 13.72 31.13
N SER A 20 -2.51 14.62 30.97
CA SER A 20 -1.10 14.29 30.67
C SER A 20 -0.32 13.77 31.88
N LEU A 21 -0.71 14.14 33.11
CA LEU A 21 0.00 13.72 34.32
C LEU A 21 -0.40 12.33 34.84
N VAL A 22 -1.61 11.85 34.56
CA VAL A 22 -2.09 10.55 35.08
C VAL A 22 -1.85 9.39 34.10
N PHE A 23 -1.83 9.65 32.79
CA PHE A 23 -1.54 8.61 31.79
C PHE A 23 -0.09 8.59 31.27
N GLY A 24 0.70 9.65 31.52
CA GLY A 24 2.00 9.86 30.89
C GLY A 24 3.13 8.93 31.35
N ALA A 25 3.11 8.44 32.59
CA ALA A 25 4.25 7.68 33.13
C ALA A 25 4.18 6.16 32.86
N GLY A 26 2.98 5.59 32.68
CA GLY A 26 2.79 4.14 32.52
C GLY A 26 2.61 3.65 31.08
N SER A 27 2.13 4.52 30.17
CA SER A 27 1.79 4.13 28.80
C SER A 27 2.95 4.28 27.79
N ALA A 28 3.98 5.06 28.13
CA ALA A 28 5.16 5.23 27.29
C ALA A 28 5.99 3.94 27.13
N ARG A 29 5.94 3.02 28.11
CA ARG A 29 6.69 1.75 28.04
C ARG A 29 6.04 0.67 27.16
N ALA A 30 4.78 0.83 26.75
CA ALA A 30 4.14 -0.09 25.80
C ALA A 30 4.40 0.28 24.32
N LEU A 31 4.91 1.49 24.06
CA LEU A 31 5.28 1.96 22.73
C LEU A 31 6.79 1.96 22.49
N GLY A 32 7.60 1.49 23.42
CA GLY A 32 9.06 1.43 23.32
C GLY A 32 9.59 0.13 23.91
N ALA A 33 9.43 -0.98 23.18
CA ALA A 33 10.43 -2.03 23.30
C ALA A 33 11.68 -1.49 22.60
N ASP A 34 12.82 -1.47 23.29
CA ASP A 34 14.10 -1.09 22.72
C ASP A 34 14.48 -2.10 21.62
N GLY A 35 14.06 -1.83 20.39
CA GLY A 35 14.68 -2.41 19.21
C GLY A 35 16.13 -1.93 19.10
N ARG A 36 16.94 -2.59 18.26
CA ARG A 36 18.31 -2.12 17.97
C ARG A 36 18.25 -0.63 17.58
N GLU A 37 19.14 0.21 18.12
CA GLU A 37 19.10 1.67 17.91
C GLU A 37 18.90 2.01 16.43
N ALA A 38 17.82 2.76 16.12
CA ALA A 38 17.57 3.28 14.78
C ALA A 38 18.73 4.15 14.25
N ALA A 39 19.62 4.62 15.14
CA ALA A 39 20.88 5.28 14.81
C ALA A 39 21.82 4.43 13.95
N ALA A 40 21.66 3.09 13.95
CA ALA A 40 22.35 2.19 13.02
C ALA A 40 21.96 2.45 11.55
N ASN A 41 20.78 3.01 11.30
CA ASN A 41 20.37 3.54 9.99
C ASN A 41 21.00 4.93 9.78
N SER A 42 22.33 4.98 9.65
CA SER A 42 23.07 6.23 9.51
C SER A 42 22.56 7.08 8.35
N ALA A 43 22.25 8.36 8.62
CA ALA A 43 21.84 9.36 7.63
C ALA A 43 22.89 9.60 6.51
N LYS A 44 24.11 9.06 6.64
CA LYS A 44 25.18 9.17 5.64
C LYS A 44 25.09 8.11 4.52
N ARG A 45 24.16 7.15 4.58
CA ARG A 45 24.00 6.11 3.54
C ARG A 45 22.81 6.43 2.65
N GLN A 46 23.06 6.55 1.35
CA GLN A 46 22.00 6.69 0.34
C GLN A 46 21.34 5.34 0.07
N ALA A 47 20.01 5.28 0.19
CA ALA A 47 19.25 4.08 -0.15
C ALA A 47 19.31 3.81 -1.67
N LYS A 48 19.76 2.61 -2.06
CA LYS A 48 19.80 2.19 -3.47
C LYS A 48 18.46 1.67 -3.97
N ASN A 49 17.72 1.00 -3.09
CA ASN A 49 16.45 0.31 -3.33
C ASN A 49 15.47 0.65 -2.21
N VAL A 50 14.19 0.78 -2.53
CA VAL A 50 13.12 1.03 -1.57
C VAL A 50 12.03 -0.01 -1.81
N ILE A 51 11.61 -0.69 -0.74
CA ILE A 51 10.42 -1.56 -0.75
C ILE A 51 9.36 -0.86 0.09
N PHE A 52 8.27 -0.46 -0.55
CA PHE A 52 7.14 0.19 0.10
C PHE A 52 5.98 -0.81 0.22
N MET A 53 5.66 -1.21 1.46
CA MET A 53 4.62 -2.20 1.73
C MET A 53 3.39 -1.54 2.33
N VAL A 54 2.23 -1.78 1.72
CA VAL A 54 0.93 -1.28 2.19
C VAL A 54 0.06 -2.46 2.57
N SER A 55 -0.46 -2.44 3.80
CA SER A 55 -1.56 -3.32 4.20
C SER A 55 -2.85 -2.49 4.22
N ASP A 56 -3.63 -2.59 3.14
CA ASP A 56 -4.85 -1.80 2.98
C ASP A 56 -5.83 -2.05 4.15
N GLY A 57 -6.38 -0.97 4.72
CA GLY A 57 -7.30 -1.02 5.86
C GLY A 57 -6.70 -1.45 7.22
N MET A 58 -5.37 -1.65 7.33
CA MET A 58 -4.77 -2.12 8.59
C MET A 58 -4.57 -0.99 9.60
N CYS A 59 -5.54 -0.80 10.50
CA CYS A 59 -5.35 0.01 11.70
C CYS A 59 -4.72 -0.80 12.85
N PHE A 60 -4.36 -0.12 13.94
CA PHE A 60 -3.69 -0.76 15.10
C PHE A 60 -4.49 -1.90 15.72
N SER A 61 -5.84 -1.81 15.72
CA SER A 61 -6.68 -2.87 16.27
C SER A 61 -6.62 -4.13 15.41
N VAL A 62 -6.57 -4.01 14.07
CA VAL A 62 -6.41 -5.15 13.15
C VAL A 62 -5.07 -5.85 13.40
N LEU A 63 -3.97 -5.09 13.52
CA LEU A 63 -2.65 -5.65 13.82
C LEU A 63 -2.65 -6.39 15.17
N THR A 64 -3.26 -5.79 16.19
CA THR A 64 -3.36 -6.39 17.54
C THR A 64 -4.20 -7.68 17.52
N ALA A 65 -5.34 -7.67 16.83
CA ALA A 65 -6.20 -8.82 16.68
C ALA A 65 -5.48 -9.97 15.96
N ALA A 66 -4.80 -9.68 14.84
CA ALA A 66 -4.01 -10.65 14.10
C ALA A 66 -2.88 -11.26 14.95
N GLN A 67 -2.11 -10.43 15.66
CA GLN A 67 -1.07 -10.92 16.56
C GLN A 67 -1.64 -11.82 17.67
N THR A 68 -2.76 -11.42 18.27
CA THR A 68 -3.41 -12.18 19.34
C THR A 68 -3.88 -13.54 18.85
N TYR A 69 -4.52 -13.57 17.68
CA TYR A 69 -4.91 -14.81 17.02
C TYR A 69 -3.70 -15.71 16.82
N LEU A 70 -2.67 -15.24 16.09
CA LEU A 70 -1.47 -16.03 15.77
C LEU A 70 -0.74 -16.58 17.01
N THR A 71 -0.67 -15.78 18.07
CA THR A 71 -0.01 -16.20 19.32
C THR A 71 -0.84 -17.26 20.04
N ARG A 72 -2.16 -17.11 20.08
CA ARG A 72 -3.06 -18.01 20.83
C ARG A 72 -3.31 -19.32 20.09
N THR A 73 -3.53 -19.28 18.78
CA THR A 73 -3.90 -20.44 17.96
C THR A 73 -2.68 -21.11 17.33
N GLU A 74 -1.80 -20.36 16.66
CA GLU A 74 -0.70 -20.89 15.86
C GLU A 74 0.65 -20.91 16.61
N LYS A 75 0.68 -20.45 17.87
CA LYS A 75 1.88 -20.37 18.71
C LYS A 75 3.07 -19.67 18.04
N ARG A 76 2.78 -18.67 17.20
CA ARG A 76 3.79 -17.87 16.49
C ARG A 76 3.48 -16.38 16.54
N SER A 77 4.51 -15.55 16.35
CA SER A 77 4.37 -14.10 16.20
C SER A 77 4.18 -13.71 14.73
N SER A 78 3.48 -12.60 14.47
CA SER A 78 3.40 -12.02 13.14
C SER A 78 4.76 -11.48 12.67
N ASN A 79 4.99 -11.43 11.36
CA ASN A 79 6.22 -10.86 10.81
C ASN A 79 6.39 -9.38 11.19
N TRP A 80 5.31 -8.61 11.23
CA TRP A 80 5.32 -7.21 11.69
C TRP A 80 5.85 -7.08 13.12
N MET A 81 5.33 -7.89 14.06
CA MET A 81 5.76 -7.81 15.45
C MET A 81 7.18 -8.35 15.65
N LYS A 82 7.61 -9.36 14.87
CA LYS A 82 9.02 -9.78 14.85
C LYS A 82 9.93 -8.65 14.37
N MET A 83 9.59 -7.98 13.27
CA MET A 83 10.35 -6.82 12.78
C MET A 83 10.43 -5.72 13.84
N TYR A 84 9.35 -5.45 14.56
CA TYR A 84 9.34 -4.46 15.62
C TYR A 84 10.22 -4.81 16.82
N GLY A 85 10.33 -6.10 17.16
CA GLY A 85 11.18 -6.55 18.27
C GLY A 85 12.64 -6.80 17.90
N GLU A 86 12.93 -7.16 16.64
CA GLU A 86 14.22 -7.72 16.23
C GLU A 86 15.06 -6.78 15.35
N LEU A 87 14.44 -5.82 14.66
CA LEU A 87 15.11 -4.94 13.69
C LEU A 87 15.15 -3.47 14.14
N PRO A 88 16.10 -2.67 13.63
CA PRO A 88 16.15 -1.22 13.88
C PRO A 88 15.07 -0.48 13.10
N VAL A 89 13.83 -0.54 13.60
CA VAL A 89 12.66 0.11 12.99
C VAL A 89 12.36 1.46 13.63
N VAL A 90 11.94 2.42 12.79
CA VAL A 90 11.33 3.67 13.26
C VAL A 90 9.83 3.55 13.08
N ARG A 91 9.09 3.85 14.16
CA ARG A 91 7.62 3.89 14.14
C ARG A 91 7.17 5.34 14.17
N SER A 92 6.25 5.67 13.27
CA SER A 92 5.68 7.00 13.15
C SER A 92 4.17 6.90 12.98
N LEU A 93 3.48 7.95 13.37
CA LEU A 93 2.08 8.16 13.04
C LEU A 93 1.98 9.02 11.78
N CYS A 94 0.96 8.77 10.97
CA CYS A 94 0.69 9.50 9.74
C CYS A 94 -0.79 9.89 9.73
N GLU A 95 -1.08 11.15 9.42
CA GLU A 95 -2.45 11.59 9.14
C GLU A 95 -2.89 11.04 7.78
N THR A 96 -4.14 10.58 7.71
CA THR A 96 -4.68 9.88 6.54
C THR A 96 -5.96 10.52 6.04
N ASP A 97 -6.19 11.80 6.28
CA ASP A 97 -7.29 12.53 5.66
C ASP A 97 -7.00 12.75 4.16
N SER A 98 -8.07 12.77 3.36
CA SER A 98 -8.00 13.12 1.94
C SER A 98 -8.29 14.60 1.74
N ALA A 99 -8.11 15.10 0.51
CA ALA A 99 -8.41 16.51 0.22
C ALA A 99 -9.93 16.82 0.32
N SER A 100 -10.77 15.78 0.22
CA SER A 100 -12.23 15.88 0.26
C SER A 100 -12.87 15.38 1.56
N GLY A 101 -12.10 14.89 2.54
CA GLY A 101 -12.71 14.35 3.76
C GLY A 101 -11.75 13.79 4.82
N ILE A 102 -12.26 13.70 6.04
CA ILE A 102 -11.54 13.17 7.21
C ILE A 102 -11.28 11.66 7.14
N VAL A 103 -12.05 10.93 6.32
CA VAL A 103 -11.85 9.51 6.04
C VAL A 103 -11.43 9.39 4.58
N THR A 104 -10.19 8.97 4.35
CA THR A 104 -9.66 8.72 3.01
C THR A 104 -10.14 7.39 2.45
N ASP A 105 -10.12 7.27 1.13
CA ASP A 105 -10.18 6.00 0.43
C ASP A 105 -8.80 5.58 -0.09
N SER A 106 -8.66 4.34 -0.56
CA SER A 106 -7.37 3.84 -1.07
C SER A 106 -6.83 4.63 -2.28
N ALA A 107 -7.69 5.33 -3.04
CA ALA A 107 -7.28 6.11 -4.20
C ALA A 107 -6.59 7.41 -3.79
N ALA A 108 -7.21 8.16 -2.88
CA ALA A 108 -6.62 9.36 -2.31
C ALA A 108 -5.34 9.03 -1.51
N ALA A 109 -5.36 7.98 -0.69
CA ALA A 109 -4.17 7.54 0.05
C ALA A 109 -3.02 7.10 -0.87
N GLY A 110 -3.31 6.25 -1.86
CA GLY A 110 -2.32 5.79 -2.85
C GLY A 110 -1.74 6.95 -3.65
N SER A 111 -2.57 7.91 -4.05
CA SER A 111 -2.12 9.12 -4.75
C SER A 111 -1.22 9.98 -3.87
N CYS A 112 -1.58 10.18 -2.60
CA CYS A 112 -0.75 10.93 -1.66
C CYS A 112 0.66 10.34 -1.56
N TRP A 113 0.81 9.02 -1.50
CA TRP A 113 2.13 8.38 -1.52
C TRP A 113 2.84 8.48 -2.88
N GLY A 114 2.08 8.44 -3.98
CA GLY A 114 2.61 8.47 -5.34
C GLY A 114 3.06 9.85 -5.82
N ILE A 115 2.37 10.92 -5.43
CA ILE A 115 2.68 12.29 -5.88
C ILE A 115 3.11 13.23 -4.76
N GLY A 116 2.81 12.91 -3.50
CA GLY A 116 3.12 13.76 -2.34
C GLY A 116 2.09 14.86 -2.06
N GLU A 117 0.89 14.78 -2.64
CA GLU A 117 -0.20 15.75 -2.43
C GLU A 117 -1.49 15.02 -2.04
N ARG A 118 -2.30 15.61 -1.16
CA ARG A 118 -3.63 15.08 -0.84
C ARG A 118 -4.54 15.19 -2.07
N ILE A 119 -5.24 14.11 -2.37
CA ILE A 119 -6.17 14.00 -3.50
C ILE A 119 -7.59 13.74 -2.98
N ASP A 120 -8.61 14.09 -3.76
CA ASP A 120 -10.01 13.79 -3.43
C ASP A 120 -10.28 12.29 -3.47
N ASN A 121 -11.19 11.82 -2.62
CA ASN A 121 -11.59 10.41 -2.61
C ASN A 121 -12.13 9.98 -3.99
N GLY A 122 -11.75 8.78 -4.41
CA GLY A 122 -12.17 8.20 -5.69
C GLY A 122 -11.36 8.66 -6.91
N VAL A 123 -10.48 9.66 -6.76
CA VAL A 123 -9.62 10.19 -7.83
C VAL A 123 -8.20 9.65 -7.70
N ILE A 124 -7.50 9.45 -8.83
CA ILE A 124 -6.10 9.01 -8.82
C ILE A 124 -5.21 10.07 -9.46
N ASN A 125 -4.32 10.67 -8.66
CA ASN A 125 -3.28 11.63 -9.08
C ASN A 125 -3.77 12.83 -9.92
N ILE A 126 -5.01 13.27 -9.71
CA ILE A 126 -5.53 14.54 -10.24
C ILE A 126 -5.85 15.42 -9.04
N THR A 127 -5.18 16.57 -8.95
CA THR A 127 -5.35 17.52 -7.85
C THR A 127 -6.67 18.29 -8.00
N GLN A 128 -7.11 18.96 -6.93
CA GLN A 128 -8.37 19.72 -6.91
C GLN A 128 -8.41 20.85 -7.95
N ASP A 129 -7.24 21.40 -8.31
CA ASP A 129 -7.07 22.40 -9.37
C ASP A 129 -6.85 21.78 -10.76
N GLY A 130 -7.00 20.46 -10.91
CA GLY A 130 -6.97 19.74 -12.17
C GLY A 130 -5.57 19.41 -12.72
N ARG A 131 -4.50 19.69 -11.96
CA ARG A 131 -3.14 19.30 -12.35
C ARG A 131 -3.00 17.79 -12.33
N LYS A 132 -2.03 17.31 -13.11
CA LYS A 132 -1.63 15.90 -13.19
C LYS A 132 -0.14 15.79 -12.83
N PRO A 133 0.22 15.84 -11.54
CA PRO A 133 1.61 15.84 -11.12
C PRO A 133 2.36 14.58 -11.57
N VAL A 134 3.68 14.70 -11.69
CA VAL A 134 4.55 13.57 -12.04
C VAL A 134 4.52 12.54 -10.91
N THR A 135 4.15 11.30 -11.25
CA THR A 135 4.02 10.21 -10.27
C THR A 135 5.37 9.64 -9.86
N LEU A 136 5.40 8.90 -8.75
CA LEU A 136 6.62 8.31 -8.22
C LEU A 136 7.32 7.42 -9.25
N VAL A 137 6.57 6.58 -9.97
CA VAL A 137 7.17 5.72 -11.01
C VAL A 137 7.75 6.54 -12.15
N GLN A 138 7.10 7.62 -12.59
CA GLN A 138 7.68 8.50 -13.60
C GLN A 138 8.98 9.15 -13.10
N LYS A 139 9.03 9.58 -11.83
CA LYS A 139 10.27 10.09 -11.20
C LYS A 139 11.37 9.04 -11.15
N MET A 140 11.03 7.79 -10.80
CA MET A 140 11.99 6.68 -10.75
C MET A 140 12.51 6.30 -12.14
N ASN A 141 11.66 6.29 -13.15
CA ASN A 141 12.03 6.02 -14.53
C ASN A 141 12.97 7.11 -15.08
N ALA A 142 12.69 8.38 -14.79
CA ALA A 142 13.61 9.49 -15.10
C ALA A 142 14.98 9.34 -14.41
N ALA A 143 15.00 8.75 -13.21
CA ALA A 143 16.20 8.41 -12.46
C ALA A 143 16.84 7.06 -12.86
N ARG A 144 16.35 6.41 -13.93
CA ARG A 144 16.79 5.09 -14.42
C ARG A 144 16.74 3.99 -13.33
N LYS A 145 15.73 4.07 -12.46
CA LYS A 145 15.43 3.06 -11.45
C LYS A 145 14.29 2.19 -11.94
N ARG A 146 14.39 0.88 -11.68
CA ARG A 146 13.32 -0.07 -11.99
C ARG A 146 12.19 0.03 -10.97
N CYS A 147 10.97 -0.17 -11.43
CA CYS A 147 9.76 -0.10 -10.61
C CYS A 147 8.94 -1.40 -10.70
N GLY A 148 8.52 -1.89 -9.54
CA GLY A 148 7.67 -3.07 -9.43
C GLY A 148 6.43 -2.77 -8.58
N LEU A 149 5.27 -3.28 -9.03
CA LEU A 149 4.00 -3.27 -8.31
C LEU A 149 3.58 -4.71 -8.04
N VAL A 150 3.31 -5.03 -6.78
CA VAL A 150 2.84 -6.36 -6.38
C VAL A 150 1.63 -6.18 -5.46
N THR A 151 0.55 -6.87 -5.75
CA THR A 151 -0.68 -6.78 -4.95
C THR A 151 -1.44 -8.10 -4.93
N THR A 152 -2.21 -8.33 -3.87
CA THR A 152 -3.22 -9.38 -3.79
C THR A 152 -4.58 -8.94 -4.34
N THR A 153 -4.72 -7.67 -4.71
CA THR A 153 -5.95 -7.16 -5.36
C THR A 153 -5.85 -7.28 -6.88
N THR A 154 -6.68 -6.55 -7.62
CA THR A 154 -6.46 -6.39 -9.06
C THR A 154 -5.20 -5.55 -9.25
N ALA A 155 -4.36 -5.85 -10.23
CA ALA A 155 -3.15 -5.07 -10.50
C ALA A 155 -3.44 -3.57 -10.69
N THR A 156 -4.63 -3.27 -11.19
CA THR A 156 -5.19 -1.94 -11.48
C THR A 156 -6.00 -1.35 -10.32
N HIS A 157 -6.02 -1.99 -9.15
CA HIS A 157 -6.68 -1.43 -7.97
C HIS A 157 -6.05 -0.08 -7.58
N ALA A 158 -6.79 0.72 -6.82
CA ALA A 158 -6.41 2.10 -6.50
C ALA A 158 -5.04 2.23 -5.81
N THR A 159 -4.72 1.31 -4.90
CA THR A 159 -3.48 1.34 -4.11
C THR A 159 -2.21 1.26 -4.97
N PRO A 160 -2.03 0.25 -5.84
CA PRO A 160 -0.90 0.25 -6.79
C PRO A 160 -1.01 1.36 -7.84
N ALA A 161 -2.23 1.68 -8.30
CA ALA A 161 -2.46 2.69 -9.33
C ALA A 161 -2.03 4.10 -8.88
N GLY A 162 -2.16 4.41 -7.58
CA GLY A 162 -1.72 5.68 -6.98
C GLY A 162 -0.24 5.99 -7.21
N PHE A 163 0.63 4.99 -7.41
CA PHE A 163 2.05 5.23 -7.69
C PHE A 163 2.33 5.53 -9.16
N VAL A 164 1.38 5.26 -10.06
CA VAL A 164 1.63 5.19 -11.49
C VAL A 164 0.67 6.01 -12.30
N ALA A 165 -0.63 5.76 -12.20
CA ALA A 165 -1.63 6.22 -13.16
C ALA A 165 -2.24 7.57 -12.77
N THR A 166 -2.94 8.18 -13.71
CA THR A 166 -3.71 9.41 -13.49
C THR A 166 -5.08 9.25 -14.13
N VAL A 167 -6.13 9.17 -13.32
CA VAL A 167 -7.52 8.97 -13.79
C VAL A 167 -8.51 9.71 -12.90
N ALA A 168 -9.60 10.20 -13.49
CA ALA A 168 -10.66 10.92 -12.77
C ALA A 168 -11.48 10.02 -11.84
N THR A 169 -11.49 8.71 -12.09
CA THR A 169 -12.16 7.74 -11.23
C THR A 169 -11.29 6.49 -11.08
N ARG A 170 -11.13 6.03 -9.84
CA ARG A 170 -10.41 4.78 -9.49
C ARG A 170 -11.04 3.54 -10.15
N SER A 171 -12.27 3.65 -10.62
CA SER A 171 -12.98 2.57 -11.33
C SER A 171 -12.52 2.40 -12.77
N ASP A 172 -11.79 3.36 -13.35
CA ASP A 172 -11.28 3.29 -14.73
C ASP A 172 -10.02 2.41 -14.84
N GLN A 173 -10.18 1.14 -14.44
CA GLN A 173 -9.09 0.18 -14.35
C GLN A 173 -8.50 -0.21 -15.69
N LYS A 174 -9.26 -0.10 -16.80
CA LYS A 174 -8.74 -0.36 -18.15
C LYS A 174 -7.74 0.72 -18.58
N THR A 175 -8.06 1.99 -18.32
CA THR A 175 -7.12 3.09 -18.57
C THR A 175 -5.88 2.97 -17.68
N ILE A 176 -6.04 2.57 -16.42
CA ILE A 176 -4.91 2.29 -15.52
C ILE A 176 -4.00 1.20 -16.10
N ALA A 177 -4.56 0.09 -16.61
CA ALA A 177 -3.80 -1.01 -17.21
C ALA A 177 -2.95 -0.55 -18.41
N ALA A 178 -3.52 0.30 -19.27
CA ALA A 178 -2.80 0.88 -20.40
C ALA A 178 -1.69 1.84 -19.96
N GLN A 179 -1.95 2.68 -18.95
CA GLN A 179 -0.96 3.61 -18.42
C GLN A 179 0.24 2.92 -17.75
N TYR A 180 0.08 1.70 -17.23
CA TYR A 180 1.22 0.94 -16.70
C TYR A 180 2.22 0.57 -17.79
N LEU A 181 1.74 0.21 -18.99
CA LEU A 181 2.57 -0.05 -20.15
C LEU A 181 3.22 1.25 -20.66
N GLU A 182 2.39 2.28 -20.87
CA GLU A 182 2.83 3.60 -21.36
C GLU A 182 3.92 4.20 -20.46
N ARG A 183 3.74 4.10 -19.14
CA ARG A 183 4.66 4.67 -18.16
C ARG A 183 5.84 3.74 -17.85
N GLY A 184 5.90 2.53 -18.42
CA GLY A 184 7.05 1.63 -18.32
C GLY A 184 7.27 1.07 -16.92
N VAL A 185 6.25 0.44 -16.31
CA VAL A 185 6.40 -0.29 -15.05
C VAL A 185 7.08 -1.64 -15.32
N ASP A 186 8.28 -1.90 -14.80
CA ASP A 186 9.03 -3.12 -15.11
C ASP A 186 8.31 -4.41 -14.69
N VAL A 187 7.70 -4.42 -13.50
CA VAL A 187 7.05 -5.62 -12.95
C VAL A 187 5.67 -5.25 -12.41
N VAL A 188 4.64 -5.96 -12.86
CA VAL A 188 3.27 -5.82 -12.34
C VAL A 188 2.74 -7.20 -12.02
N LEU A 189 2.48 -7.48 -10.75
CA LEU A 189 1.95 -8.77 -10.29
C LEU A 189 0.66 -8.56 -9.48
N GLY A 190 -0.42 -9.24 -9.86
CA GLY A 190 -1.68 -9.23 -9.12
C GLY A 190 -2.77 -10.05 -9.79
N GLY A 191 -4.04 -9.75 -9.49
CA GLY A 191 -5.18 -10.26 -10.24
C GLY A 191 -5.65 -9.27 -11.31
N GLY A 192 -6.85 -9.49 -11.83
CA GLY A 192 -7.58 -8.51 -12.63
C GLY A 192 -7.47 -8.71 -14.13
N THR A 193 -7.35 -9.95 -14.63
CA THR A 193 -7.28 -10.22 -16.09
C THR A 193 -8.43 -9.58 -16.86
N GLN A 194 -9.61 -9.38 -16.25
CA GLN A 194 -10.75 -8.71 -16.88
C GLN A 194 -10.50 -7.26 -17.34
N TYR A 195 -9.47 -6.60 -16.81
CA TYR A 195 -9.10 -5.22 -17.17
C TYR A 195 -8.03 -5.14 -18.25
N PHE A 196 -7.46 -6.28 -18.65
CA PHE A 196 -6.44 -6.39 -19.68
C PHE A 196 -7.04 -7.12 -20.89
N SER A 197 -7.42 -6.38 -21.93
CA SER A 197 -7.90 -6.98 -23.17
C SER A 197 -6.79 -7.77 -23.87
N GLU A 198 -7.15 -8.71 -24.74
CA GLU A 198 -6.17 -9.47 -25.53
C GLU A 198 -5.27 -8.55 -26.37
N ASP A 199 -5.82 -7.47 -26.93
CA ASP A 199 -5.03 -6.46 -27.65
C ASP A 199 -4.00 -5.79 -26.72
N LEU A 200 -4.40 -5.41 -25.51
CA LEU A 200 -3.47 -4.81 -24.56
C LEU A 200 -2.40 -5.83 -24.14
N LEU A 201 -2.76 -7.09 -23.90
CA LEU A 201 -1.80 -8.15 -23.61
C LEU A 201 -0.83 -8.38 -24.78
N ALA A 202 -1.31 -8.27 -26.03
CA ALA A 202 -0.46 -8.31 -27.21
C ALA A 202 0.52 -7.12 -27.26
N ASP A 203 0.08 -5.91 -26.89
CA ASP A 203 0.93 -4.74 -26.77
C ASP A 203 2.01 -4.91 -25.70
N TYR A 204 1.67 -5.49 -24.54
CA TYR A 204 2.65 -5.84 -23.50
C TYR A 204 3.72 -6.81 -24.04
N ARG A 205 3.29 -7.87 -24.75
CA ARG A 205 4.24 -8.83 -25.36
C ARG A 205 5.12 -8.17 -26.41
N LYS A 206 4.55 -7.30 -27.25
CA LYS A 206 5.28 -6.53 -28.26
C LYS A 206 6.30 -5.57 -27.63
N ALA A 207 6.00 -5.03 -26.46
CA ALA A 207 6.92 -4.23 -25.65
C ALA A 207 7.97 -5.08 -24.90
N GLY A 208 7.98 -6.40 -25.08
CA GLY A 208 8.98 -7.30 -24.52
C GLY A 208 8.65 -7.82 -23.12
N TYR A 209 7.42 -7.66 -22.62
CA TYR A 209 7.03 -8.22 -21.33
C TYR A 209 6.85 -9.74 -21.42
N GLY A 210 7.39 -10.45 -20.43
CA GLY A 210 6.84 -11.76 -20.08
C GLY A 210 5.39 -11.57 -19.62
N VAL A 211 4.47 -12.41 -20.09
CA VAL A 211 3.06 -12.36 -19.68
C VAL A 211 2.69 -13.69 -19.05
N ALA A 212 2.58 -13.70 -17.72
CA ALA A 212 2.26 -14.87 -16.92
C ALA A 212 0.83 -14.77 -16.37
N LEU A 213 -0.02 -15.74 -16.74
CA LEU A 213 -1.42 -15.81 -16.30
C LEU A 213 -1.66 -16.84 -15.21
N ASN A 214 -0.60 -17.57 -14.80
CA ASN A 214 -0.64 -18.55 -13.73
C ASN A 214 0.75 -18.69 -13.08
N ARG A 215 0.81 -19.49 -12.02
CA ARG A 215 2.02 -19.74 -11.24
C ARG A 215 3.15 -20.35 -12.08
N ASP A 216 2.87 -21.34 -12.90
CA ASP A 216 3.90 -22.06 -13.65
C ASP A 216 4.57 -21.16 -14.70
N GLN A 217 3.77 -20.34 -15.39
CA GLN A 217 4.28 -19.32 -16.31
C GLN A 217 5.12 -18.28 -15.57
N LEU A 218 4.69 -17.84 -14.39
CA LEU A 218 5.46 -16.90 -13.57
C LEU A 218 6.83 -17.50 -13.19
N LEU A 219 6.86 -18.77 -12.80
CA LEU A 219 8.10 -19.45 -12.42
C LEU A 219 9.03 -19.66 -13.62
N ALA A 220 8.49 -19.93 -14.80
CA ALA A 220 9.26 -20.03 -16.04
C ALA A 220 9.88 -18.69 -16.48
N ASP A 221 9.25 -17.58 -16.09
CA ASP A 221 9.73 -16.22 -16.34
C ASP A 221 10.37 -15.55 -15.10
N ALA A 222 10.63 -16.31 -14.04
CA ALA A 222 11.20 -15.78 -12.81
C ALA A 222 12.57 -15.11 -13.08
N GLY A 223 12.74 -13.90 -12.56
CA GLY A 223 13.95 -13.10 -12.76
C GLY A 223 14.04 -12.38 -14.11
N LYS A 224 13.05 -12.55 -14.99
CA LYS A 224 12.93 -11.75 -16.22
C LYS A 224 12.15 -10.46 -15.92
N ALA A 225 12.61 -9.36 -16.51
CA ALA A 225 11.89 -8.10 -16.55
C ALA A 225 12.10 -7.48 -17.94
N PRO A 226 11.07 -6.84 -18.54
CA PRO A 226 9.79 -6.55 -17.92
C PRO A 226 8.80 -7.73 -17.86
N LEU A 227 7.87 -7.73 -16.90
CA LEU A 227 6.99 -8.86 -16.58
C LEU A 227 5.60 -8.40 -16.09
N LEU A 228 4.55 -8.95 -16.70
CA LEU A 228 3.16 -8.79 -16.29
C LEU A 228 2.59 -10.14 -15.82
N GLY A 229 2.23 -10.22 -14.54
CA GLY A 229 1.65 -11.39 -13.90
C GLY A 229 0.21 -11.15 -13.44
N LEU A 230 -0.76 -11.89 -13.99
CA LEU A 230 -2.19 -11.74 -13.70
C LEU A 230 -2.83 -13.09 -13.34
N PHE A 231 -3.11 -13.33 -12.06
CA PHE A 231 -3.39 -14.68 -11.55
C PHE A 231 -4.88 -14.98 -11.29
N SER A 232 -5.76 -14.01 -11.52
CA SER A 232 -7.20 -14.20 -11.36
C SER A 232 -8.00 -13.19 -12.18
N LYS A 233 -9.29 -13.49 -12.42
CA LYS A 233 -10.20 -12.57 -13.12
C LYS A 233 -10.38 -11.24 -12.40
N SER A 234 -10.44 -11.27 -11.08
CA SER A 234 -10.67 -10.11 -10.20
C SER A 234 -9.53 -10.00 -9.17
N HIS A 235 -9.81 -9.88 -7.88
CA HIS A 235 -8.78 -9.96 -6.84
C HIS A 235 -8.18 -11.36 -6.76
N VAL A 236 -6.96 -11.44 -6.25
CA VAL A 236 -6.37 -12.73 -5.89
C VAL A 236 -7.22 -13.32 -4.75
N PRO A 237 -7.58 -14.62 -4.80
CA PRO A 237 -8.40 -15.24 -3.77
C PRO A 237 -7.82 -15.05 -2.36
N PHE A 238 -8.68 -14.92 -1.36
CA PHE A 238 -8.25 -14.71 0.03
C PHE A 238 -7.40 -15.88 0.53
N GLU A 239 -6.48 -15.56 1.45
CA GLU A 239 -5.53 -16.55 1.97
C GLU A 239 -6.23 -17.74 2.62
N ILE A 240 -7.31 -17.51 3.39
CA ILE A 240 -8.06 -18.59 4.03
C ILE A 240 -8.71 -19.52 3.00
N ASP A 241 -9.24 -18.97 1.90
CA ASP A 241 -9.85 -19.77 0.83
C ASP A 241 -8.79 -20.56 0.07
N ARG A 242 -7.63 -19.94 -0.20
CA ARG A 242 -6.47 -20.61 -0.80
C ARG A 242 -5.99 -21.75 0.07
N LEU A 243 -5.84 -21.54 1.37
CA LEU A 243 -5.37 -22.57 2.30
C LEU A 243 -6.31 -23.79 2.32
N ASN A 244 -7.60 -23.58 2.06
CA ASN A 244 -8.63 -24.62 2.06
C ASN A 244 -9.01 -25.15 0.67
N SER A 245 -8.31 -24.74 -0.41
CA SER A 245 -8.58 -25.21 -1.77
C SER A 245 -7.30 -25.52 -2.56
N ALA A 246 -7.11 -26.80 -2.89
CA ALA A 246 -5.96 -27.25 -3.69
C ALA A 246 -5.90 -26.58 -5.07
N ALA A 247 -7.07 -26.34 -5.69
CA ALA A 247 -7.17 -25.66 -6.97
C ALA A 247 -6.67 -24.20 -6.89
N LEU A 248 -7.05 -23.47 -5.84
CA LEU A 248 -6.62 -22.08 -5.64
C LEU A 248 -5.14 -21.96 -5.26
N LYS A 249 -4.58 -22.95 -4.55
CA LYS A 249 -3.13 -23.01 -4.28
C LYS A 249 -2.32 -23.17 -5.55
N ALA A 250 -2.77 -24.01 -6.47
CA ALA A 250 -2.06 -24.27 -7.72
C ALA A 250 -2.12 -23.07 -8.69
N SER A 251 -3.26 -22.37 -8.77
CA SER A 251 -3.45 -21.29 -9.73
C SER A 251 -2.83 -19.94 -9.32
N THR A 252 -2.49 -19.78 -8.04
CA THR A 252 -2.08 -18.47 -7.48
C THR A 252 -0.63 -18.50 -6.98
N SER A 253 0.17 -17.51 -7.38
CA SER A 253 1.52 -17.34 -6.82
C SER A 253 1.44 -17.00 -5.33
N SER A 254 2.25 -17.68 -4.52
CA SER A 254 2.34 -17.51 -3.06
C SER A 254 3.61 -16.77 -2.71
#